data_AF-A0A1M6R4V2-F1
#
_entry.id   AF-A0A1M6R4V2-F1
#
_cell.length_a   1.000
_cell.length_b   1.000
_cell.length_c   1.000
_cell.angle_alpha   90.00
_cell.angle_beta   90.00
_cell.angle_gamma   90.00
#
_symmetry.space_group_name_H-M   'P 1'
#
loop_
_entity.id
_entity.type
_entity.pdbx_description
1 polymer ?
#
loop_
_entity_poly.entity_id
_entity_poly.type
_entity_poly.pdbx_seq_one_letter_code
_entity_poly.pdbx_strand_id
1 'polypeptide(L)'
;MHDQTAQLCQPTSGLTHRSPCTSLRKAHDWFASAIGARAFLLHSAPTSLQATRSNLGEEELHEDIASYNAEESDLSQYFVKEGEFGPYASLLYDKTFKKAFSPDTRRGKRNLLNLLNDMLEGQIPQKIKDVASQQPELNDSGSKASKSSILDLHCRDERDNFIEIEVQIQRETNFLKRLVFYSSQMIVQQGEPGPDWDYDVKPVYVISFARFRVFDDNRPLHRAGILDYETAKQLVDCANFTIVELPKVARMIRKSDSEVAKWLFIFRYLDRLKELPPALKTEKFEGLLPFAELARFNKKELKRYRYIMHLKWDRYAQELAFAEDHPDFVKKIEEKVVNAIKQNMQKKNLSPDVIRECLDYSVSKG
;
A
#
# COMPACT_ATOMS: atom_id res chain seq x y z
N MET A 1 1.69 66.61 -5.23
CA MET A 1 1.08 67.10 -6.49
C MET A 1 1.45 66.10 -7.57
N HIS A 2 0.60 65.39 -8.28
CA HIS A 2 -0.84 65.12 -8.43
C HIS A 2 -0.82 64.03 -9.54
N ASP A 3 -1.76 63.14 -9.79
CA ASP A 3 -2.88 62.51 -9.12
C ASP A 3 -3.36 61.45 -10.13
N GLN A 4 -4.20 60.56 -9.64
CA GLN A 4 -4.77 59.36 -10.21
C GLN A 4 -5.37 59.46 -11.63
N THR A 5 -5.44 58.32 -12.31
CA THR A 5 -6.78 57.76 -12.65
C THR A 5 -6.70 56.26 -12.92
N ALA A 6 -7.47 55.53 -12.12
CA ALA A 6 -7.81 54.13 -12.31
C ALA A 6 -8.85 53.98 -13.43
N GLN A 7 -8.75 52.90 -14.21
CA GLN A 7 -9.89 52.41 -14.98
C GLN A 7 -10.01 50.90 -14.79
N LEU A 8 -11.13 50.53 -14.16
CA LEU A 8 -11.60 49.18 -13.92
C LEU A 8 -11.85 48.46 -15.24
N CYS A 9 -11.33 47.23 -15.38
CA CYS A 9 -11.91 46.22 -16.26
C CYS A 9 -12.58 45.15 -15.40
N GLN A 10 -13.89 45.00 -15.59
CA GLN A 10 -14.73 44.00 -14.93
C GLN A 10 -14.37 42.58 -15.38
N PRO A 11 -14.53 41.55 -14.53
CA PRO A 11 -14.41 40.16 -14.94
C PRO A 11 -15.70 39.70 -15.64
N THR A 12 -15.59 39.32 -16.91
CA THR A 12 -16.61 38.58 -17.64
C THR A 12 -16.79 37.19 -17.03
N SER A 13 -18.01 36.88 -16.63
CA SER A 13 -18.50 35.59 -16.14
C SER A 13 -18.32 34.46 -17.16
N GLY A 14 -17.19 33.77 -17.10
CA GLY A 14 -16.97 32.51 -17.80
C GLY A 14 -17.23 31.33 -16.88
N LEU A 15 -18.48 30.82 -16.87
CA LEU A 15 -18.84 29.51 -16.33
C LEU A 15 -18.12 28.41 -17.12
N THR A 16 -16.92 28.01 -16.69
CA THR A 16 -16.29 26.77 -17.18
C THR A 16 -16.88 25.60 -16.39
N HIS A 17 -17.78 24.87 -17.04
CA HIS A 17 -18.28 23.56 -16.63
C HIS A 17 -17.11 22.67 -16.18
N ARG A 18 -16.98 22.42 -14.87
CA ARG A 18 -16.14 21.34 -14.36
C ARG A 18 -16.87 20.02 -14.65
N SER A 19 -16.23 19.15 -15.43
CA SER A 19 -16.74 17.84 -15.78
C SER A 19 -17.11 17.02 -14.52
N PRO A 20 -18.25 16.29 -14.50
CA PRO A 20 -18.73 15.57 -13.31
C PRO A 20 -17.86 14.37 -12.85
N CYS A 21 -16.77 14.08 -13.56
CA CYS A 21 -15.99 12.86 -13.38
C CYS A 21 -14.99 12.93 -12.20
N THR A 22 -14.59 14.12 -11.76
CA THR A 22 -13.62 14.32 -10.67
C THR A 22 -14.24 14.26 -9.27
N SER A 23 -15.54 14.50 -9.11
CA SER A 23 -16.23 14.38 -7.82
C SER A 23 -16.53 12.91 -7.46
N LEU A 24 -16.76 12.06 -8.46
CA LEU A 24 -17.07 10.64 -8.28
C LEU A 24 -15.85 9.78 -7.90
N ARG A 25 -14.65 10.13 -8.39
CA ARG A 25 -13.41 9.45 -7.98
C ARG A 25 -13.03 9.75 -6.52
N LYS A 26 -13.21 10.99 -6.06
CA LYS A 26 -12.96 11.38 -4.66
C LYS A 26 -13.92 10.67 -3.68
N ALA A 27 -15.16 10.43 -4.11
CA ALA A 27 -16.16 9.71 -3.33
C ALA A 27 -15.83 8.20 -3.18
N HIS A 28 -15.33 7.57 -4.24
CA HIS A 28 -14.91 6.16 -4.21
C HIS A 28 -13.67 5.92 -3.33
N ASP A 29 -12.71 6.86 -3.33
CA ASP A 29 -11.50 6.76 -2.52
C ASP A 29 -11.76 6.97 -1.02
N TRP A 30 -12.71 7.85 -0.69
CA TRP A 30 -13.22 8.03 0.68
C TRP A 30 -13.89 6.74 1.20
N PHE A 31 -14.63 6.04 0.33
CA PHE A 31 -15.32 4.79 0.64
C PHE A 31 -14.36 3.63 0.97
N ALA A 32 -13.21 3.51 0.29
CA ALA A 32 -12.21 2.48 0.60
C ALA A 32 -11.59 2.63 2.02
N SER A 33 -11.63 3.84 2.60
CA SER A 33 -11.20 4.11 3.97
C SER A 33 -12.30 3.78 4.99
N ALA A 34 -13.55 4.17 4.71
CA ALA A 34 -14.69 3.98 5.61
C ALA A 34 -15.21 2.52 5.64
N ILE A 35 -15.18 1.82 4.50
CA ILE A 35 -15.70 0.43 4.38
C ILE A 35 -14.67 -0.65 4.68
N GLY A 36 -13.40 -0.28 4.89
CA GLY A 36 -12.45 -1.18 5.54
C GLY A 36 -12.93 -1.70 6.91
N ALA A 37 -13.91 -1.02 7.54
CA ALA A 37 -14.56 -1.45 8.77
C ALA A 37 -15.85 -2.28 8.55
N ARG A 38 -16.53 -2.18 7.40
CA ARG A 38 -17.87 -2.78 7.19
C ARG A 38 -17.96 -3.85 6.08
N ALA A 39 -17.13 -3.82 5.04
CA ALA A 39 -17.11 -4.87 4.00
C ALA A 39 -16.36 -6.16 4.43
N PHE A 40 -15.93 -6.24 5.68
CA PHE A 40 -15.13 -7.37 6.17
C PHE A 40 -15.94 -8.65 6.41
N LEU A 41 -17.26 -8.64 6.22
CA LEU A 41 -18.14 -9.81 6.44
C LEU A 41 -18.53 -10.58 5.16
N LEU A 42 -17.94 -10.29 4.00
CA LEU A 42 -18.43 -10.75 2.70
C LEU A 42 -17.72 -11.95 2.04
N HIS A 43 -16.94 -12.74 2.76
CA HIS A 43 -16.31 -13.96 2.20
C HIS A 43 -16.84 -15.29 2.76
N SER A 44 -18.00 -15.29 3.42
CA SER A 44 -18.53 -16.52 4.04
C SER A 44 -19.93 -16.87 3.52
N ALA A 45 -20.00 -17.60 2.40
CA ALA A 45 -21.18 -18.38 2.04
C ALA A 45 -20.74 -19.81 1.64
N PRO A 46 -21.30 -20.88 2.25
CA PRO A 46 -20.97 -22.26 1.92
C PRO A 46 -21.92 -22.78 0.84
N THR A 47 -21.41 -23.50 -0.15
CA THR A 47 -22.28 -24.30 -1.03
C THR A 47 -21.77 -25.73 -1.12
N SER A 48 -22.52 -26.61 -0.49
CA SER A 48 -22.52 -28.03 -0.77
C SER A 48 -23.28 -28.25 -2.07
N LEU A 49 -22.70 -28.98 -3.02
CA LEU A 49 -23.33 -30.04 -3.83
C LEU A 49 -22.42 -30.44 -5.00
N GLN A 50 -22.37 -31.76 -5.21
CA GLN A 50 -21.39 -32.51 -5.98
C GLN A 50 -21.48 -32.25 -7.49
N ALA A 51 -20.33 -32.11 -8.14
CA ALA A 51 -20.21 -32.15 -9.59
C ALA A 51 -20.09 -33.60 -10.09
N THR A 52 -21.01 -34.00 -10.97
CA THR A 52 -20.84 -35.16 -11.86
C THR A 52 -19.81 -34.85 -12.95
N ARG A 53 -18.81 -35.73 -13.09
CA ARG A 53 -17.77 -35.71 -14.12
C ARG A 53 -18.32 -35.96 -15.52
N SER A 54 -17.80 -35.23 -16.51
CA SER A 54 -17.47 -35.77 -17.83
C SER A 54 -16.35 -34.96 -18.48
N ASN A 55 -15.29 -35.67 -18.89
CA ASN A 55 -14.11 -35.18 -19.58
C ASN A 55 -14.42 -34.63 -20.97
N LEU A 56 -13.65 -33.63 -21.41
CA LEU A 56 -12.94 -33.56 -22.70
C LEU A 56 -11.94 -32.39 -22.62
N GLY A 57 -10.69 -32.65 -23.01
CA GLY A 57 -9.53 -31.83 -22.67
C GLY A 57 -9.19 -30.73 -23.67
N GLU A 58 -8.64 -29.65 -23.14
CA GLU A 58 -7.76 -28.69 -23.79
C GLU A 58 -6.78 -28.20 -22.71
N GLU A 59 -5.47 -28.21 -23.01
CA GLU A 59 -4.38 -27.82 -22.11
C GLU A 59 -4.35 -26.29 -21.93
N GLU A 60 -5.00 -25.78 -20.89
CA GLU A 60 -4.75 -24.44 -20.34
C GLU A 60 -3.76 -24.54 -19.17
N LEU A 61 -2.80 -23.61 -19.10
CA LEU A 61 -1.95 -23.40 -17.93
C LEU A 61 -2.83 -23.15 -16.70
N HIS A 62 -3.02 -24.20 -15.91
CA HIS A 62 -3.65 -24.13 -14.60
C HIS A 62 -2.82 -23.21 -13.69
N GLU A 63 -3.25 -21.96 -13.52
CA GLU A 63 -3.10 -21.32 -12.20
C GLU A 63 -3.90 -22.18 -11.23
N ASP A 64 -3.20 -22.89 -10.34
CA ASP A 64 -3.78 -23.68 -9.26
C ASP A 64 -4.64 -22.78 -8.37
N ILE A 65 -5.92 -22.63 -8.71
CA ILE A 65 -6.95 -22.17 -7.79
C ILE A 65 -7.15 -23.34 -6.82
N ALA A 66 -6.33 -23.34 -5.77
CA ALA A 66 -6.48 -24.27 -4.66
C ALA A 66 -7.94 -24.25 -4.17
N SER A 67 -8.57 -25.41 -4.17
CA SER A 67 -9.91 -25.63 -3.65
C SER A 67 -10.02 -25.07 -2.22
N TYR A 68 -11.08 -24.29 -1.97
CA TYR A 68 -11.40 -23.73 -0.66
C TYR A 68 -11.51 -24.82 0.41
N ASN A 69 -10.44 -25.00 1.19
CA ASN A 69 -10.45 -25.85 2.37
C ASN A 69 -10.84 -25.03 3.60
N ALA A 70 -11.76 -25.58 4.39
CA ALA A 70 -12.43 -25.00 5.56
C ALA A 70 -11.54 -24.77 6.80
N GLU A 71 -10.27 -24.40 6.61
CA GLU A 71 -9.36 -23.96 7.66
C GLU A 71 -9.06 -22.45 7.57
N GLU A 72 -10.08 -21.64 7.26
CA GLU A 72 -10.02 -20.21 7.55
C GLU A 72 -10.03 -20.03 9.07
N SER A 73 -8.85 -19.99 9.69
CA SER A 73 -8.75 -19.63 11.10
C SER A 73 -9.25 -18.20 11.24
N ASP A 74 -10.41 -18.01 11.89
CA ASP A 74 -10.91 -16.68 12.22
C ASP A 74 -9.81 -15.88 12.91
N LEU A 75 -9.29 -14.87 12.21
CA LEU A 75 -8.21 -14.05 12.73
C LEU A 75 -8.72 -13.05 13.78
N SER A 76 -10.03 -12.90 13.98
CA SER A 76 -10.62 -11.88 14.86
C SER A 76 -10.13 -11.95 16.29
N GLN A 77 -9.80 -13.14 16.80
CA GLN A 77 -9.18 -13.31 18.11
C GLN A 77 -7.83 -12.57 18.24
N TYR A 78 -7.06 -12.46 17.16
CA TYR A 78 -5.76 -11.78 17.12
C TYR A 78 -5.87 -10.27 16.98
N PHE A 79 -7.04 -9.72 16.66
CA PHE A 79 -7.24 -8.29 16.51
C PHE A 79 -7.75 -7.63 17.80
N VAL A 80 -7.32 -6.40 18.04
CA VAL A 80 -7.92 -5.54 19.06
C VAL A 80 -9.34 -5.16 18.67
N LYS A 81 -10.18 -4.88 19.67
CA LYS A 81 -11.52 -4.36 19.39
C LYS A 81 -11.40 -2.96 18.78
N GLU A 82 -12.44 -2.54 18.08
CA GLU A 82 -12.49 -1.19 17.55
C GLU A 82 -12.41 -0.17 18.71
N GLY A 83 -11.59 0.87 18.54
CA GLY A 83 -11.29 1.87 19.58
C GLY A 83 -10.21 1.47 20.59
N GLU A 84 -9.76 0.22 20.63
CA GLU A 84 -8.67 -0.20 21.52
C GLU A 84 -7.28 -0.01 20.88
N PHE A 85 -6.28 0.18 21.73
CA PHE A 85 -4.87 0.19 21.31
C PHE A 85 -4.26 -1.21 21.45
N GLY A 86 -3.64 -1.70 20.38
CA GLY A 86 -2.76 -2.86 20.45
C GLY A 86 -1.44 -2.55 21.17
N PRO A 87 -0.69 -3.57 21.60
CA PRO A 87 0.62 -3.39 22.23
C PRO A 87 1.69 -2.90 21.25
N TYR A 88 1.43 -2.93 19.94
CA TYR A 88 2.41 -2.59 18.90
C TYR A 88 2.09 -1.27 18.21
N ALA A 89 3.14 -0.53 17.88
CA ALA A 89 3.10 0.62 17.00
C ALA A 89 3.08 0.19 15.53
N SER A 90 2.46 1.00 14.68
CA SER A 90 2.51 0.76 13.23
C SER A 90 3.94 0.85 12.70
N LEU A 91 4.32 -0.07 11.81
CA LEU A 91 5.58 0.02 11.05
C LEU A 91 5.57 1.20 10.06
N LEU A 92 4.41 1.78 9.76
CA LEU A 92 4.31 2.98 8.90
C LEU A 92 4.57 4.28 9.67
N TYR A 93 4.83 4.19 10.99
CA TYR A 93 5.29 5.33 11.76
C TYR A 93 6.82 5.46 11.62
N ASP A 94 7.29 6.61 11.15
CA ASP A 94 8.70 6.91 10.83
C ASP A 94 9.68 6.33 11.86
N LYS A 95 9.43 6.65 13.14
CA LYS A 95 10.33 6.26 14.21
C LYS A 95 10.32 4.76 14.48
N THR A 96 9.17 4.10 14.36
CA THR A 96 9.09 2.63 14.48
C THR A 96 9.87 1.98 13.35
N PHE A 97 9.65 2.44 12.11
CA PHE A 97 10.34 1.89 10.95
C PHE A 97 11.84 2.07 11.04
N LYS A 98 12.32 3.30 11.28
CA LYS A 98 13.76 3.58 11.40
C LYS A 98 14.42 2.73 12.48
N LYS A 99 13.74 2.49 13.61
CA LYS A 99 14.23 1.56 14.64
C LYS A 99 14.23 0.11 14.15
N ALA A 100 13.15 -0.34 13.51
CA ALA A 100 12.99 -1.72 13.07
C ALA A 100 13.91 -2.13 11.92
N PHE A 101 14.29 -1.18 11.07
CA PHE A 101 15.01 -1.41 9.81
C PHE A 101 16.29 -0.55 9.67
N SER A 102 16.86 -0.04 10.77
CA SER A 102 18.11 0.74 10.69
C SER A 102 19.29 -0.14 10.24
N PRO A 103 19.99 0.22 9.14
CA PRO A 103 21.19 -0.48 8.69
C PRO A 103 22.34 -0.42 9.73
N ASP A 104 22.33 0.58 10.59
CA ASP A 104 23.41 0.85 11.54
C ASP A 104 23.34 -0.04 12.80
N THR A 105 22.26 -0.80 12.96
CA THR A 105 22.11 -1.73 14.10
C THR A 105 22.09 -3.18 13.60
N ARG A 106 22.75 -4.10 14.31
CA ARG A 106 22.81 -5.52 13.92
C ARG A 106 21.43 -6.13 13.65
N ARG A 107 20.46 -5.86 14.54
CA ARG A 107 19.10 -6.42 14.42
C ARG A 107 18.26 -5.67 13.38
N GLY A 108 18.36 -4.34 13.29
CA GLY A 108 17.67 -3.55 12.28
C GLY A 108 18.14 -3.89 10.87
N LYS A 109 19.46 -4.02 10.66
CA LYS A 109 20.06 -4.48 9.41
C LYS A 109 19.53 -5.84 9.00
N ARG A 110 19.50 -6.82 9.92
CA ARG A 110 18.94 -8.15 9.65
C ARG A 110 17.47 -8.09 9.22
N ASN A 111 16.66 -7.29 9.91
CA ASN A 111 15.25 -7.10 9.54
C ASN A 111 15.11 -6.44 8.16
N LEU A 112 15.96 -5.46 7.84
CA LEU A 112 15.99 -4.79 6.54
C LEU A 112 16.39 -5.76 5.43
N LEU A 113 17.43 -6.58 5.63
CA LEU A 113 17.82 -7.62 4.67
C LEU A 113 16.68 -8.62 4.40
N ASN A 114 15.94 -9.02 5.44
CA ASN A 114 14.77 -9.88 5.28
C ASN A 114 13.69 -9.20 4.44
N LEU A 115 13.37 -7.94 4.74
CA LEU A 115 12.39 -7.16 3.99
C LEU A 115 12.78 -7.02 2.52
N LEU A 116 14.00 -6.57 2.24
CA LEU A 116 14.47 -6.29 0.89
C LEU A 116 14.52 -7.55 0.03
N ASN A 117 15.08 -8.64 0.55
CA ASN A 117 15.19 -9.89 -0.20
C ASN A 117 13.83 -10.50 -0.54
N ASP A 118 12.83 -10.38 0.35
CA ASP A 118 11.48 -10.88 0.06
C ASP A 118 10.74 -9.94 -0.90
N MET A 119 10.79 -8.62 -0.66
CA MET A 119 10.04 -7.63 -1.47
C MET A 119 10.56 -7.50 -2.90
N LEU A 120 11.88 -7.59 -3.09
CA LEU A 120 12.55 -7.49 -4.39
C LEU A 120 12.78 -8.85 -5.05
N GLU A 121 12.21 -9.93 -4.52
CA GLU A 121 12.32 -11.27 -5.11
C GLU A 121 11.95 -11.25 -6.60
N GLY A 122 12.85 -11.73 -7.46
CA GLY A 122 12.66 -11.73 -8.91
C GLY A 122 12.97 -10.41 -9.62
N GLN A 123 13.29 -9.34 -8.87
CA GLN A 123 13.84 -8.09 -9.42
C GLN A 123 15.35 -7.99 -9.19
N ILE A 124 15.84 -8.53 -8.07
CA ILE A 124 17.29 -8.64 -7.82
C ILE A 124 17.83 -9.98 -8.37
N PRO A 125 19.01 -9.97 -9.03
CA PRO A 125 19.59 -11.19 -9.58
C PRO A 125 20.12 -12.14 -8.49
N GLN A 126 20.50 -11.59 -7.34
CA GLN A 126 21.04 -12.33 -6.20
C GLN A 126 20.58 -11.68 -4.88
N LYS A 127 20.46 -12.51 -3.84
CA LYS A 127 20.13 -12.02 -2.50
C LYS A 127 21.14 -10.98 -2.03
N ILE A 128 20.62 -9.92 -1.42
CA ILE A 128 21.40 -8.87 -0.75
C ILE A 128 21.94 -9.45 0.55
N LYS A 129 23.26 -9.31 0.76
CA LYS A 129 23.98 -9.86 1.91
C LYS A 129 24.33 -8.80 2.94
N ASP A 130 24.55 -7.57 2.50
CA ASP A 130 24.78 -6.45 3.39
C ASP A 130 24.13 -5.17 2.85
N VAL A 131 23.86 -4.26 3.77
CA VAL A 131 23.32 -2.93 3.47
C VAL A 131 23.94 -1.89 4.38
N ALA A 132 24.26 -0.74 3.81
CA ALA A 132 24.75 0.43 4.52
C ALA A 132 23.79 1.61 4.37
N SER A 133 23.61 2.39 5.44
CA SER A 133 22.88 3.65 5.37
C SER A 133 23.59 4.59 4.41
N GLN A 134 22.83 5.17 3.49
CA GLN A 134 23.32 6.27 2.67
C GLN A 134 22.77 7.56 3.28
N GLN A 135 23.64 8.54 3.52
CA GLN A 135 23.13 9.88 3.80
C GLN A 135 22.47 10.37 2.51
N PRO A 136 21.23 10.88 2.55
CA PRO A 136 20.73 11.63 1.41
C PRO A 136 21.70 12.80 1.26
N GLU A 137 22.50 12.80 0.19
CA GLU A 137 23.17 14.02 -0.20
C GLU A 137 22.12 15.10 -0.29
N LEU A 138 22.43 16.28 0.26
CA LEU A 138 21.51 17.40 0.35
C LEU A 138 20.79 17.53 -0.99
N ASN A 139 19.48 17.31 -0.98
CA ASN A 139 18.63 17.66 -2.09
C ASN A 139 18.68 19.20 -2.23
N ASP A 140 19.71 19.70 -2.92
CA ASP A 140 19.90 21.12 -3.26
C ASP A 140 18.82 21.60 -4.25
N SER A 141 17.98 20.69 -4.74
CA SER A 141 16.77 20.99 -5.54
C SER A 141 15.69 21.77 -4.77
N GLY A 142 15.89 22.10 -3.49
CA GLY A 142 15.13 23.16 -2.80
C GLY A 142 13.66 22.85 -2.51
N SER A 143 13.15 21.66 -2.86
CA SER A 143 11.77 21.31 -2.55
C SER A 143 11.64 20.85 -1.09
N LYS A 144 11.37 21.79 -0.18
CA LYS A 144 10.80 21.51 1.16
C LYS A 144 9.37 20.89 1.09
N ALA A 145 8.97 20.43 -0.10
CA ALA A 145 7.59 20.17 -0.49
C ALA A 145 7.16 18.71 -0.28
N SER A 146 8.06 17.76 0.00
CA SER A 146 7.66 16.42 0.45
C SER A 146 7.57 16.37 1.97
N LYS A 147 6.57 17.04 2.56
CA LYS A 147 6.18 16.79 3.97
C LYS A 147 5.17 15.64 4.10
N SER A 148 4.88 14.94 3.02
CA SER A 148 3.85 13.90 2.91
C SER A 148 4.42 12.49 2.83
N SER A 149 5.65 12.31 2.35
CA SER A 149 6.47 11.14 2.64
C SER A 149 6.95 11.25 4.09
N ILE A 150 6.59 10.25 4.90
CA ILE A 150 6.90 10.27 6.34
C ILE A 150 8.21 9.54 6.61
N LEU A 151 8.67 8.74 5.65
CA LEU A 151 9.66 7.73 5.87
C LEU A 151 10.36 7.39 4.55
N ASP A 152 11.61 7.84 4.46
CA ASP A 152 12.51 7.51 3.37
C ASP A 152 13.74 6.83 3.99
N LEU A 153 14.02 5.59 3.57
CA LEU A 153 15.26 4.88 3.90
C LEU A 153 16.08 4.73 2.63
N HIS A 154 17.25 5.37 2.61
CA HIS A 154 18.21 5.28 1.53
C HIS A 154 19.34 4.36 1.98
N CYS A 155 19.59 3.31 1.22
CA CYS A 155 20.66 2.38 1.51
C CYS A 155 21.30 1.86 0.24
N ARG A 156 22.54 1.37 0.39
CA ARG A 156 23.30 0.74 -0.68
C ARG A 156 23.58 -0.71 -0.31
N ASP A 157 23.45 -1.63 -1.26
CA ASP A 157 23.78 -3.04 -1.06
C ASP A 157 25.29 -3.32 -1.22
N GLU A 158 25.74 -4.56 -0.99
CA GLU A 158 27.16 -4.93 -1.10
C GLU A 158 27.73 -4.87 -2.53
N ARG A 159 26.88 -4.69 -3.54
CA ARG A 159 27.22 -4.56 -4.97
C ARG A 159 27.02 -3.13 -5.46
N ASP A 160 26.91 -2.19 -4.52
CA ASP A 160 26.77 -0.78 -4.80
C ASP A 160 25.44 -0.38 -5.47
N ASN A 161 24.43 -1.25 -5.47
CA ASN A 161 23.07 -0.94 -5.94
C ASN A 161 22.37 -0.02 -4.96
N PHE A 162 21.61 0.93 -5.50
CA PHE A 162 20.88 1.91 -4.71
C PHE A 162 19.47 1.42 -4.40
N ILE A 163 19.06 1.57 -3.15
CA ILE A 163 17.75 1.12 -2.68
C ILE A 163 17.10 2.24 -1.88
N GLU A 164 15.91 2.61 -2.32
CA GLU A 164 15.05 3.58 -1.66
C GLU A 164 13.76 2.90 -1.21
N ILE A 165 13.43 3.03 0.06
CA ILE A 165 12.13 2.64 0.60
C ILE A 165 11.38 3.89 1.01
N GLU A 166 10.22 4.12 0.40
CA GLU A 166 9.33 5.24 0.69
C GLU A 166 7.99 4.72 1.24
N VAL A 167 7.49 5.34 2.31
CA VAL A 167 6.11 5.14 2.77
C VAL A 167 5.31 6.42 2.60
N GLN A 168 4.30 6.35 1.73
CA GLN A 168 3.47 7.50 1.40
C GLN A 168 2.06 7.37 1.98
N ILE A 169 1.75 8.27 2.91
CA ILE A 169 0.51 8.23 3.68
C ILE A 169 -0.66 8.89 2.96
N GLN A 170 -0.39 9.95 2.20
CA GLN A 170 -1.42 10.73 1.53
C GLN A 170 -1.32 10.56 0.02
N ARG A 171 -2.48 10.46 -0.63
CA ARG A 171 -2.53 10.47 -2.09
C ARG A 171 -2.14 11.85 -2.59
N GLU A 172 -1.05 11.88 -3.34
CA GLU A 172 -0.62 13.08 -4.04
C GLU A 172 -0.91 13.00 -5.54
N THR A 173 -1.06 14.15 -6.16
CA THR A 173 -1.09 14.25 -7.63
C THR A 173 0.23 13.74 -8.19
N ASN A 174 0.16 13.02 -9.31
CA ASN A 174 1.33 12.51 -10.03
C ASN A 174 2.19 11.50 -9.24
N PHE A 175 1.62 10.75 -8.29
CA PHE A 175 2.32 9.74 -7.47
C PHE A 175 3.35 8.90 -8.26
N LEU A 176 2.95 8.23 -9.34
CA LEU A 176 3.87 7.42 -10.15
C LEU A 176 5.00 8.22 -10.79
N LYS A 177 4.73 9.46 -11.24
CA LYS A 177 5.76 10.33 -11.81
C LYS A 177 6.76 10.81 -10.75
N ARG A 178 6.34 10.91 -9.48
CA ARG A 178 7.24 11.23 -8.37
C ARG A 178 8.19 10.08 -8.08
N LEU A 179 7.72 8.84 -8.08
CA LEU A 179 8.59 7.66 -7.96
C LEU A 179 9.65 7.66 -9.07
N VAL A 180 9.25 7.95 -10.31
CA VAL A 180 10.19 8.10 -11.44
C VAL A 180 11.16 9.24 -11.20
N PHE A 181 10.68 10.41 -10.75
CA PHE A 181 11.52 11.56 -10.44
C PHE A 181 12.58 11.24 -9.37
N TYR A 182 12.20 10.60 -8.26
CA TYR A 182 13.14 10.19 -7.22
C TYR A 182 14.16 9.17 -7.72
N SER A 183 13.71 8.14 -8.44
CA SER A 183 14.64 7.18 -9.05
C SER A 183 15.64 7.86 -10.00
N SER A 184 15.21 8.89 -10.73
CA SER A 184 16.08 9.67 -11.61
C SER A 184 17.08 10.52 -10.82
N GLN A 185 16.69 11.09 -9.67
CA GLN A 185 17.62 11.78 -8.79
C GLN A 185 18.70 10.84 -8.25
N MET A 186 18.32 9.62 -7.87
CA MET A 186 19.29 8.60 -7.44
C MET A 186 20.22 8.17 -8.56
N ILE A 187 19.73 8.02 -9.80
CA ILE A 187 20.57 7.75 -10.98
C ILE A 187 21.58 8.87 -11.20
N VAL A 188 21.14 10.13 -11.14
CA VAL A 188 22.01 11.31 -11.35
C VAL A 188 23.11 11.40 -10.28
N GLN A 189 22.81 11.03 -9.03
CA GLN A 189 23.80 11.02 -7.93
C GLN A 189 24.95 10.03 -8.13
N GLN A 190 24.82 9.07 -9.05
CA GLN A 190 25.89 8.12 -9.36
C GLN A 190 26.91 8.68 -10.35
N GLY A 191 26.56 9.76 -11.06
CA GLY A 191 27.46 10.40 -12.01
C GLY A 191 28.56 11.18 -11.29
N GLU A 192 29.79 10.70 -11.34
CA GLU A 192 30.95 11.43 -10.83
C GLU A 192 31.52 12.37 -11.91
N PRO A 193 31.82 13.65 -11.59
CA PRO A 193 32.49 14.54 -12.52
C PRO A 193 33.92 14.04 -12.82
N GLY A 194 34.15 13.60 -14.05
CA GLY A 194 35.45 13.16 -14.56
C GLY A 194 35.83 13.85 -15.88
N PRO A 195 37.01 13.53 -16.45
CA PRO A 195 37.37 13.97 -17.80
C PRO A 195 36.40 13.44 -18.87
N ASP A 196 35.77 12.28 -18.62
CA ASP A 196 34.66 11.70 -19.37
C ASP A 196 33.52 11.36 -18.40
N TRP A 197 32.28 11.30 -18.91
CA TRP A 197 31.13 10.85 -18.13
C TRP A 197 31.07 9.32 -18.09
N ASP A 198 31.06 8.74 -16.89
CA ASP A 198 30.73 7.33 -16.70
C ASP A 198 29.20 7.15 -16.63
N TYR A 199 28.66 6.39 -17.58
CA TYR A 199 27.24 6.09 -17.67
C TYR A 199 26.90 4.67 -17.21
N ASP A 200 27.86 3.89 -16.69
CA ASP A 200 27.63 2.57 -16.07
C ASP A 200 26.99 2.72 -14.67
N VAL A 201 25.80 3.30 -14.65
CA VAL A 201 25.03 3.51 -13.42
C VAL A 201 24.53 2.17 -12.88
N LYS A 202 24.60 2.01 -11.57
CA LYS A 202 24.06 0.86 -10.85
C LYS A 202 22.53 0.91 -10.78
N PRO A 203 21.87 -0.26 -10.72
CA PRO A 203 20.45 -0.38 -10.50
C PRO A 203 19.93 0.44 -9.31
N VAL A 204 18.77 1.07 -9.52
CA VAL A 204 17.97 1.72 -8.47
C VAL A 204 16.71 0.92 -8.22
N TYR A 205 16.42 0.61 -6.95
CA TYR A 205 15.22 -0.07 -6.50
C TYR A 205 14.39 0.83 -5.59
N VAL A 206 13.18 1.18 -6.01
CA VAL A 206 12.23 1.99 -5.25
C VAL A 206 11.10 1.10 -4.73
N ILE A 207 10.97 0.96 -3.41
CA ILE A 207 9.85 0.26 -2.77
C ILE A 207 8.92 1.30 -2.15
N SER A 208 7.70 1.41 -2.67
CA SER A 208 6.71 2.38 -2.19
C SER A 208 5.51 1.71 -1.52
N PHE A 209 5.22 2.08 -0.27
CA PHE A 209 3.99 1.68 0.42
C PHE A 209 2.95 2.80 0.38
N ALA A 210 1.91 2.63 -0.42
CA ALA A 210 0.79 3.55 -0.54
C ALA A 210 -0.36 3.18 0.40
N ARG A 211 -0.84 4.15 1.17
CA ARG A 211 -2.06 4.02 2.01
C ARG A 211 -3.36 4.34 1.26
N PHE A 212 -3.32 4.36 -0.06
CA PHE A 212 -4.43 4.69 -0.96
C PHE A 212 -4.39 3.77 -2.19
N ARG A 213 -5.48 3.75 -2.97
CA ARG A 213 -5.55 2.98 -4.21
C ARG A 213 -4.86 3.74 -5.36
N VAL A 214 -4.01 3.03 -6.11
CA VAL A 214 -3.20 3.55 -7.22
C VAL A 214 -3.72 2.99 -8.55
N PHE A 215 -3.87 1.66 -8.64
CA PHE A 215 -4.30 0.98 -9.86
C PHE A 215 -5.75 0.47 -9.74
N ASP A 216 -6.45 0.41 -10.87
CA ASP A 216 -7.88 0.03 -10.95
C ASP A 216 -8.13 -1.49 -10.82
N ASP A 217 -7.10 -2.30 -10.53
CA ASP A 217 -7.23 -3.74 -10.26
C ASP A 217 -7.31 -4.07 -8.75
N ASN A 218 -7.33 -5.37 -8.41
CA ASN A 218 -7.40 -5.83 -7.02
C ASN A 218 -6.05 -6.28 -6.44
N ARG A 219 -4.95 -6.20 -7.19
CA ARG A 219 -3.65 -6.68 -6.72
C ARG A 219 -3.07 -5.69 -5.71
N PRO A 220 -2.56 -6.15 -4.56
CA PRO A 220 -1.94 -5.26 -3.58
C PRO A 220 -0.47 -4.96 -3.88
N LEU A 221 0.13 -5.63 -4.87
CA LEU A 221 1.54 -5.52 -5.23
C LEU A 221 1.70 -5.37 -6.73
N HIS A 222 2.50 -4.40 -7.13
CA HIS A 222 2.85 -4.13 -8.52
C HIS A 222 4.37 -3.99 -8.63
N ARG A 223 4.97 -4.69 -9.59
CA ARG A 223 6.38 -4.55 -9.95
C ARG A 223 6.47 -3.95 -11.34
N ALA A 224 7.37 -3.00 -11.52
CA ALA A 224 7.59 -2.33 -12.80
C ALA A 224 9.06 -2.00 -13.00
N GLY A 225 9.47 -1.83 -14.24
CA GLY A 225 10.82 -1.44 -14.65
C GLY A 225 10.80 -0.93 -16.08
N ILE A 226 11.98 -0.72 -16.67
CA ILE A 226 12.10 -0.31 -18.06
C ILE A 226 12.13 -1.56 -18.94
N LEU A 227 11.08 -1.72 -19.75
CA LEU A 227 10.84 -2.91 -20.56
C LEU A 227 10.82 -2.55 -22.04
N ASP A 228 11.22 -3.51 -22.86
CA ASP A 228 10.94 -3.51 -24.29
C ASP A 228 9.44 -3.75 -24.52
N TYR A 229 8.80 -2.93 -25.37
CA TYR A 229 7.35 -2.95 -25.54
C TYR A 229 6.84 -4.21 -26.24
N GLU A 230 7.61 -4.79 -27.17
CA GLU A 230 7.17 -5.95 -27.96
C GLU A 230 7.33 -7.25 -27.17
N THR A 231 8.47 -7.39 -26.51
CA THR A 231 8.84 -8.63 -25.82
C THR A 231 8.47 -8.66 -24.34
N ALA A 232 8.14 -7.49 -23.77
CA ALA A 232 7.99 -7.27 -22.32
C ALA A 232 9.22 -7.68 -21.50
N LYS A 233 10.38 -7.87 -22.14
CA LYS A 233 11.64 -8.18 -21.47
C LYS A 233 12.26 -6.92 -20.91
N GLN A 234 13.01 -7.06 -19.82
CA GLN A 234 13.73 -5.94 -19.24
C GLN A 234 14.76 -5.41 -20.23
N LEU A 235 14.63 -4.13 -20.57
CA LEU A 235 15.52 -3.43 -21.50
C LEU A 235 16.77 -2.92 -20.77
N VAL A 236 16.57 -2.34 -19.58
CA VAL A 236 17.63 -1.86 -18.69
C VAL A 236 17.13 -1.90 -17.24
N ASP A 237 18.04 -2.11 -16.30
CA ASP A 237 17.76 -2.29 -14.87
C ASP A 237 18.10 -1.06 -14.02
N CYS A 238 18.22 0.12 -14.63
CA CYS A 238 18.56 1.36 -13.91
C CYS A 238 17.43 1.90 -13.03
N ALA A 239 16.16 1.53 -13.29
CA ALA A 239 15.01 1.94 -12.47
C ALA A 239 14.00 0.80 -12.29
N ASN A 240 13.83 0.35 -11.05
CA ASN A 240 12.96 -0.76 -10.67
C ASN A 240 12.02 -0.34 -9.55
N PHE A 241 10.72 -0.61 -9.71
CA PHE A 241 9.68 -0.18 -8.79
C PHE A 241 8.95 -1.37 -8.18
N THR A 242 8.71 -1.30 -6.88
CA THR A 242 7.83 -2.19 -6.12
C THR A 242 6.79 -1.34 -5.40
N ILE A 243 5.55 -1.37 -5.89
CA ILE A 243 4.47 -0.53 -5.37
C ILE A 243 3.48 -1.41 -4.63
N VAL A 244 3.28 -1.10 -3.35
CA VAL A 244 2.36 -1.78 -2.45
C VAL A 244 1.15 -0.89 -2.17
N GLU A 245 -0.05 -1.41 -2.41
CA GLU A 245 -1.30 -0.76 -2.08
C GLU A 245 -1.92 -1.38 -0.82
N LEU A 246 -1.59 -0.82 0.35
CA LEU A 246 -2.02 -1.32 1.65
C LEU A 246 -3.55 -1.47 1.81
N PRO A 247 -4.42 -0.59 1.24
CA PRO A 247 -5.87 -0.78 1.32
C PRO A 247 -6.40 -2.03 0.61
N LYS A 248 -5.62 -2.64 -0.31
CA LYS A 248 -5.99 -3.86 -1.01
C LYS A 248 -5.59 -5.14 -0.26
N VAL A 249 -4.83 -5.03 0.82
CA VAL A 249 -4.35 -6.18 1.61
C VAL A 249 -5.50 -6.71 2.46
N ALA A 250 -5.92 -7.95 2.20
CA ALA A 250 -6.94 -8.62 2.99
C ALA A 250 -6.47 -8.88 4.43
N ARG A 251 -7.40 -8.89 5.39
CA ARG A 251 -7.13 -9.34 6.76
C ARG A 251 -7.30 -10.87 6.84
N MET A 252 -6.58 -11.55 5.97
CA MET A 252 -6.45 -13.01 5.95
C MET A 252 -4.98 -13.33 5.70
N ILE A 253 -4.43 -14.30 6.45
CA ILE A 253 -3.07 -14.78 6.25
C ILE A 253 -2.97 -16.24 6.70
N ARG A 254 -2.38 -17.08 5.85
CA ARG A 254 -2.14 -18.51 6.07
C ARG A 254 -0.66 -18.77 6.22
N LYS A 255 -0.31 -19.89 6.86
CA LYS A 255 1.09 -20.32 7.00
C LYS A 255 1.78 -20.54 5.64
N SER A 256 1.03 -21.02 4.65
CA SER A 256 1.47 -21.29 3.28
C SER A 256 1.55 -20.05 2.39
N ASP A 257 1.04 -18.89 2.83
CA ASP A 257 1.14 -17.68 2.03
C ASP A 257 2.59 -17.22 1.91
N SER A 258 2.91 -16.51 0.83
CA SER A 258 4.27 -16.05 0.54
C SER A 258 4.78 -15.08 1.61
N GLU A 259 6.10 -14.97 1.72
CA GLU A 259 6.73 -14.01 2.63
C GLU A 259 6.34 -12.56 2.28
N VAL A 260 6.15 -12.25 1.00
CA VAL A 260 5.63 -10.95 0.56
C VAL A 260 4.23 -10.71 1.14
N ALA A 261 3.30 -11.66 1.03
CA ALA A 261 1.95 -11.52 1.60
C ALA A 261 1.98 -11.28 3.12
N LYS A 262 2.87 -11.97 3.83
CA LYS A 262 3.11 -11.78 5.27
C LYS A 262 3.65 -10.38 5.58
N TRP A 263 4.59 -9.85 4.79
CA TRP A 263 5.04 -8.46 4.90
C TRP A 263 3.91 -7.47 4.66
N LEU A 264 3.11 -7.66 3.60
CA LEU A 264 1.99 -6.76 3.32
C LEU A 264 1.00 -6.73 4.49
N PHE A 265 0.71 -7.90 5.06
CA PHE A 265 -0.15 -8.03 6.23
C PHE A 265 0.42 -7.29 7.45
N ILE A 266 1.71 -7.49 7.78
CA ILE A 266 2.30 -6.89 8.98
C ILE A 266 2.40 -5.36 8.86
N PHE A 267 2.76 -4.82 7.69
CA PHE A 267 2.74 -3.38 7.44
C PHE A 267 1.34 -2.78 7.57
N ARG A 268 0.31 -3.53 7.14
CA ARG A 268 -1.08 -3.08 7.17
C ARG A 268 -1.73 -3.15 8.56
N TYR A 269 -1.42 -4.18 9.34
CA TYR A 269 -2.22 -4.58 10.50
C TYR A 269 -1.48 -4.66 11.83
N LEU A 270 -0.15 -4.52 11.91
CA LEU A 270 0.59 -4.72 13.17
C LEU A 270 0.04 -3.89 14.35
N ASP A 271 -0.35 -2.63 14.13
CA ASP A 271 -0.91 -1.74 15.16
C ASP A 271 -2.35 -2.11 15.60
N ARG A 272 -2.94 -3.11 14.96
CA ARG A 272 -4.29 -3.63 15.22
C ARG A 272 -4.25 -5.06 15.77
N LEU A 273 -3.08 -5.66 15.91
CA LEU A 273 -2.91 -6.99 16.48
C LEU A 273 -2.73 -6.93 18.00
N LYS A 274 -3.33 -7.87 18.73
CA LYS A 274 -3.02 -8.20 20.13
C LYS A 274 -1.73 -9.00 20.23
N GLU A 275 -1.57 -9.96 19.34
CA GLU A 275 -0.39 -10.81 19.17
C GLU A 275 -0.27 -11.24 17.70
N LEU A 276 0.88 -11.77 17.30
CA LEU A 276 1.07 -12.28 15.94
C LEU A 276 0.23 -13.55 15.70
N PRO A 277 -0.56 -13.63 14.61
CA PRO A 277 -1.18 -14.87 14.17
C PRO A 277 -0.17 -15.98 13.88
N PRO A 278 -0.55 -17.27 13.92
CA PRO A 278 0.36 -18.40 13.72
C PRO A 278 1.17 -18.36 12.40
N ALA A 279 0.62 -17.75 11.35
CA ALA A 279 1.31 -17.55 10.07
C ALA A 279 2.52 -16.61 10.16
N LEU A 280 2.54 -15.73 11.17
CA LEU A 280 3.58 -14.73 11.40
C LEU A 280 4.45 -15.04 12.62
N LYS A 281 4.21 -16.13 13.35
CA LYS A 281 5.07 -16.59 14.47
C LYS A 281 6.35 -17.24 13.92
N THR A 282 7.18 -16.44 13.26
CA THR A 282 8.49 -16.82 12.72
C THR A 282 9.55 -15.86 13.24
N GLU A 283 10.81 -16.33 13.30
CA GLU A 283 11.94 -15.52 13.78
C GLU A 283 12.04 -14.17 13.04
N LYS A 284 11.71 -14.15 11.76
CA LYS A 284 11.71 -12.96 10.90
C LYS A 284 10.77 -11.87 11.43
N PHE A 285 9.50 -12.21 11.70
CA PHE A 285 8.49 -11.23 12.10
C PHE A 285 8.50 -10.96 13.61
N GLU A 286 8.81 -11.96 14.44
CA GLU A 286 9.09 -11.78 15.88
C GLU A 286 10.31 -10.87 16.09
N GLY A 287 11.25 -10.91 15.15
CA GLY A 287 12.38 -10.00 15.01
C GLY A 287 12.01 -8.52 15.05
N LEU A 288 10.78 -8.16 14.66
CA LEU A 288 10.30 -6.78 14.57
C LEU A 288 9.66 -6.27 15.87
N LEU A 289 9.05 -7.16 16.67
CA LEU A 289 8.18 -6.76 17.80
C LEU A 289 8.88 -5.84 18.81
N PRO A 290 10.14 -6.10 19.24
CA PRO A 290 10.88 -5.23 20.15
C PRO A 290 11.04 -3.77 19.71
N PHE A 291 10.89 -3.47 18.42
CA PHE A 291 10.97 -2.11 17.90
C PHE A 291 9.61 -1.43 17.80
N ALA A 292 8.54 -2.22 17.75
CA ALA A 292 7.16 -1.77 17.66
C ALA A 292 6.43 -1.76 19.01
N GLU A 293 6.85 -2.55 19.99
CA GLU A 293 6.23 -2.61 21.31
C GLU A 293 6.16 -1.23 21.98
N LEU A 294 4.94 -0.75 22.21
CA LEU A 294 4.68 0.55 22.82
C LEU A 294 5.20 0.64 24.25
N ALA A 295 5.27 -0.49 24.96
CA ALA A 295 5.86 -0.56 26.31
C ALA A 295 7.34 -0.18 26.33
N ARG A 296 8.04 -0.30 25.19
CA ARG A 296 9.47 0.05 25.04
C ARG A 296 9.68 1.49 24.59
N PHE A 297 8.62 2.25 24.34
CA PHE A 297 8.71 3.65 23.95
C PHE A 297 8.99 4.51 25.18
N ASN A 298 9.89 5.49 25.04
CA ASN A 298 10.05 6.49 26.10
C ASN A 298 8.83 7.44 26.15
N LYS A 299 8.71 8.21 27.24
CA LYS A 299 7.56 9.11 27.48
C LYS A 299 7.26 10.06 26.30
N LYS A 300 8.31 10.61 25.66
CA LYS A 300 8.16 11.54 24.52
C LYS A 300 7.67 10.81 23.27
N GLU A 301 8.23 9.63 22.99
CA GLU A 301 7.83 8.76 21.88
C GLU A 301 6.38 8.32 22.00
N LEU A 302 5.99 7.81 23.18
CA LEU A 302 4.63 7.35 23.43
C LEU A 302 3.62 8.49 23.33
N LYS A 303 3.94 9.67 23.88
CA LYS A 303 3.09 10.87 23.75
C LYS A 303 2.90 11.26 22.27
N ARG A 304 3.98 11.27 21.49
CA ARG A 304 3.93 11.58 20.05
C ARG A 304 3.09 10.57 19.28
N TYR A 305 3.28 9.28 19.55
CA TYR A 305 2.51 8.20 18.92
C TYR A 305 1.02 8.31 19.23
N ARG A 306 0.66 8.46 20.52
CA ARG A 306 -0.74 8.65 20.96
C ARG A 306 -1.38 9.87 20.33
N TYR A 307 -0.65 10.98 20.21
CA TYR A 307 -1.13 12.18 19.52
C TYR A 307 -1.46 11.91 18.04
N ILE A 308 -0.59 11.21 17.30
CA ILE A 308 -0.85 10.84 15.90
C ILE A 308 -2.07 9.91 15.79
N MET A 309 -2.22 8.96 16.72
CA MET A 309 -3.38 8.08 16.73
C MET A 309 -4.68 8.83 17.06
N HIS A 310 -4.64 9.80 17.97
CA HIS A 310 -5.78 10.66 18.26
C HIS A 310 -6.22 11.44 17.01
N LEU A 311 -5.29 12.05 16.27
CA LEU A 311 -5.60 12.71 15.00
C LEU A 311 -6.23 11.77 13.96
N LYS A 312 -5.79 10.51 13.92
CA LYS A 312 -6.36 9.48 13.04
C LYS A 312 -7.80 9.15 13.45
N TRP A 313 -8.08 9.06 14.75
CA TRP A 313 -9.43 8.80 15.27
C TRP A 313 -10.35 9.99 15.11
N ASP A 314 -9.87 11.22 15.34
CA ASP A 314 -10.67 12.42 15.10
C ASP A 314 -11.09 12.52 13.63
N ARG A 315 -10.16 12.22 12.71
CA ARG A 315 -10.47 12.14 11.28
C ARG A 315 -11.52 11.07 11.00
N TYR A 316 -11.38 9.89 11.58
CA TYR A 316 -12.35 8.80 11.41
C TYR A 316 -13.74 9.19 11.95
N ALA A 317 -13.81 9.84 13.11
CA ALA A 317 -15.07 10.33 13.67
C ALA A 317 -15.71 11.41 12.77
N GLN A 318 -14.90 12.30 12.18
CA GLN A 318 -15.39 13.27 11.19
C GLN A 318 -15.93 12.59 9.92
N GLU A 319 -15.25 11.55 9.44
CA GLU A 319 -15.71 10.74 8.30
C GLU A 319 -17.02 10.02 8.62
N LEU A 320 -17.16 9.45 9.82
CA LEU A 320 -18.41 8.83 10.27
C LEU A 320 -19.56 9.83 10.38
N ALA A 321 -19.34 10.98 11.03
CA ALA A 321 -20.36 12.03 11.15
C ALA A 321 -20.83 12.53 9.77
N PHE A 322 -19.89 12.72 8.82
CA PHE A 322 -20.25 13.04 7.44
C PHE A 322 -21.11 11.96 6.78
N ALA A 323 -20.80 10.68 7.02
CA ALA A 323 -21.61 9.57 6.50
C ALA A 323 -23.03 9.57 7.08
N GLU A 324 -23.16 9.84 8.38
CA GLU A 324 -24.44 9.93 9.10
C GLU A 324 -25.28 11.13 8.65
N ASP A 325 -24.66 12.28 8.40
CA ASP A 325 -25.32 13.51 7.92
C ASP A 325 -25.74 13.43 6.44
N HIS A 326 -25.15 12.51 5.67
CA HIS A 326 -25.38 12.38 4.24
C HIS A 326 -25.75 10.94 3.80
N PRO A 327 -26.84 10.36 4.34
CA PRO A 327 -27.21 8.96 4.07
C PRO A 327 -27.52 8.72 2.60
N ASP A 328 -28.13 9.67 1.90
CA ASP A 328 -28.42 9.56 0.46
C ASP A 328 -27.14 9.52 -0.40
N PHE A 329 -26.10 10.24 0.02
CA PHE A 329 -24.81 10.22 -0.65
C PHE A 329 -24.14 8.86 -0.47
N VAL A 330 -24.15 8.32 0.75
CA VAL A 330 -23.63 6.98 1.06
C VAL A 330 -24.37 5.92 0.26
N LYS A 331 -25.71 5.94 0.28
CA LYS A 331 -26.56 4.99 -0.47
C LYS A 331 -26.29 5.03 -1.97
N LYS A 332 -26.15 6.22 -2.55
CA LYS A 332 -25.80 6.39 -3.97
C LYS A 332 -24.43 5.82 -4.32
N ILE A 333 -23.49 5.83 -3.38
CA ILE A 333 -22.17 5.19 -3.57
C ILE A 333 -22.29 3.67 -3.41
N GLU A 334 -23.00 3.19 -2.39
CA GLU A 334 -23.28 1.76 -2.20
C GLU A 334 -23.90 1.14 -3.45
N GLU A 335 -24.95 1.76 -4.00
CA GLU A 335 -25.59 1.33 -5.24
C GLU A 335 -24.60 1.28 -6.41
N LYS A 336 -23.68 2.25 -6.53
CA LYS A 336 -22.65 2.24 -7.57
C LYS A 336 -21.66 1.10 -7.39
N VAL A 337 -21.26 0.82 -6.15
CA VAL A 337 -20.33 -0.27 -5.83
C VAL A 337 -20.98 -1.63 -6.09
N VAL A 338 -22.21 -1.84 -5.63
CA VAL A 338 -22.98 -3.06 -5.91
C VAL A 338 -23.12 -3.28 -7.42
N ASN A 339 -23.44 -2.23 -8.18
CA ASN A 339 -23.53 -2.32 -9.64
C ASN A 339 -22.18 -2.66 -10.30
N ALA A 340 -21.06 -2.09 -9.82
CA ALA A 340 -19.73 -2.41 -10.32
C ALA A 340 -19.33 -3.87 -10.01
N ILE A 341 -19.64 -4.36 -8.81
CA ILE A 341 -19.43 -5.76 -8.41
C ILE A 341 -20.25 -6.68 -9.33
N LYS A 342 -21.53 -6.38 -9.52
CA LYS A 342 -22.43 -7.12 -10.41
C LYS A 342 -21.86 -7.21 -11.84
N GLN A 343 -21.39 -6.09 -12.39
CA GLN A 343 -20.77 -6.06 -13.72
C GLN A 343 -19.50 -6.92 -13.79
N ASN A 344 -18.65 -6.89 -12.75
CA ASN A 344 -17.45 -7.72 -12.70
C ASN A 344 -17.78 -9.22 -12.58
N MET A 345 -18.81 -9.59 -11.81
CA MET A 345 -19.26 -10.98 -11.72
C MET A 345 -19.86 -11.48 -13.03
N GLN A 346 -20.63 -10.64 -13.72
CA GLN A 346 -21.16 -10.95 -15.06
C GLN A 346 -20.03 -11.17 -16.07
N LYS A 347 -18.98 -10.34 -16.05
CA LYS A 347 -17.78 -10.52 -16.91
C LYS A 347 -17.04 -11.83 -16.64
N LYS A 348 -17.19 -12.41 -15.45
CA LYS A 348 -16.64 -13.72 -15.06
C LYS A 348 -17.60 -14.89 -15.36
N ASN A 349 -18.68 -14.66 -16.11
CA ASN A 349 -19.69 -15.67 -16.47
C ASN A 349 -20.35 -16.38 -15.27
N LEU A 350 -20.43 -15.71 -14.11
CA LEU A 350 -21.21 -16.23 -12.98
C LEU A 350 -22.70 -16.20 -13.31
N SER A 351 -23.45 -17.22 -12.89
CA SER A 351 -24.87 -17.29 -13.17
C SER A 351 -25.64 -16.18 -12.45
N PRO A 352 -26.75 -15.67 -13.02
CA PRO A 352 -27.57 -14.64 -12.39
C PRO A 352 -28.05 -15.00 -10.97
N ASP A 353 -28.28 -16.29 -10.71
CA ASP A 353 -28.73 -16.79 -9.41
C ASP A 353 -27.61 -16.72 -8.36
N VAL A 354 -26.38 -17.09 -8.72
CA VAL A 354 -25.19 -16.96 -7.84
C VAL A 354 -24.89 -15.49 -7.56
N ILE A 355 -25.03 -14.62 -8.56
CA ILE A 355 -24.84 -13.17 -8.38
C ILE A 355 -25.88 -12.60 -7.42
N ARG A 356 -27.15 -13.01 -7.55
CA ARG A 356 -28.22 -12.57 -6.64
C ARG A 356 -27.96 -13.07 -5.21
N GLU A 357 -27.59 -14.33 -5.03
CA GLU A 357 -27.27 -14.91 -3.72
C GLU A 357 -26.10 -14.19 -3.03
N CYS A 358 -25.01 -13.90 -3.75
CA CYS A 358 -23.88 -13.13 -3.20
C CYS A 358 -24.26 -11.70 -2.79
N LEU A 359 -25.11 -11.04 -3.58
CA LEU A 359 -25.53 -9.66 -3.30
C LEU A 359 -26.58 -9.58 -2.18
N ASP A 360 -27.51 -10.53 -2.10
CA ASP A 360 -28.54 -10.57 -1.05
C ASP A 360 -27.95 -10.94 0.32
N TYR A 361 -26.93 -11.81 0.35
CA TYR A 361 -26.16 -12.08 1.57
C TYR A 361 -25.47 -10.82 2.12
N SER A 362 -25.07 -9.90 1.24
CA SER A 362 -24.45 -8.61 1.59
C SER A 362 -25.41 -7.66 2.31
N VAL A 363 -26.70 -7.71 1.99
CA VAL A 363 -27.72 -6.77 2.51
C VAL A 363 -28.28 -7.22 3.87
N SER A 364 -28.30 -8.52 4.13
CA SER A 364 -28.88 -9.10 5.36
C SER A 364 -28.03 -9.01 6.63
N LYS A 365 -26.73 -8.68 6.51
CA LYS A 365 -25.77 -8.57 7.64
C LYS A 365 -25.28 -7.13 7.92
N GLY A 366 -25.88 -6.14 7.25
CA GLY A 366 -25.54 -4.71 7.36
C GLY A 366 -26.20 -4.01 8.55
#